data_AF-A0A970BM04-F1
#
_entry.id   AF-A0A970BM04-F1
#
_cell.length_a   1.000
_cell.length_b   1.000
_cell.length_c   1.000
_cell.angle_alpha   90.00
_cell.angle_beta   90.00
_cell.angle_gamma   90.00
#
_symmetry.space_group_name_H-M   'P 1'
#
loop_
_entity.id
_entity.type
_entity.pdbx_description
1 polymer ?
#
loop_
_entity_poly.entity_id
_entity_poly.type
_entity_poly.pdbx_seq_one_letter_code
_entity_poly.pdbx_strand_id
1 'polypeptide(L)'
;LKPEFKKTDFYRDGQVFYNKKISKSFDNIKSFADLGVKKTNYSHTLSSGVGRMSLALGFELESPISEHEIVKSKDVKLVTIPKNIIQFALSKNPFFHFNNVSHYFPNVSSLSNFIDSPDFLAGLEITFRGTAKRLKEINHFDYLQALNGLLQNIEADIKSNSTEYEGSDYIQEPIHKVFKDKEIRVNKYSERANGQETFLANEPWYVYNANYGTSEEKKFVELFSRRFDELNQKFEEIYLIRNEREIKIFDKLGRAFEPDFLLFCKQRDNEQITFQVFIEPKGEHLKGHDKWKEDFLKEIRAKQKNIKIHTDTYLITAVPFYNYNNENEFKAILEKTLNE
;
A
#
# COMPACT_ATOMS: atom_id res chain seq x y z
N LEU A 1 -9.66 -18.93 -25.61
CA LEU A 1 -8.80 -17.92 -26.27
C LEU A 1 -9.10 -17.92 -27.77
N LYS A 2 -8.93 -16.78 -28.46
CA LYS A 2 -9.06 -16.73 -29.92
C LYS A 2 -7.98 -17.58 -30.59
N PRO A 3 -8.29 -18.36 -31.64
CA PRO A 3 -7.29 -19.15 -32.36
C PRO A 3 -6.15 -18.32 -32.94
N GLU A 4 -6.44 -17.12 -33.44
CA GLU A 4 -5.40 -16.22 -34.00
C GLU A 4 -4.40 -15.77 -32.94
N PHE A 5 -4.88 -15.45 -31.72
CA PHE A 5 -3.99 -15.08 -30.61
C PHE A 5 -3.03 -16.22 -30.24
N LYS A 6 -3.48 -17.47 -30.25
CA LYS A 6 -2.61 -18.61 -29.92
C LYS A 6 -1.45 -18.82 -30.90
N LYS A 7 -1.55 -18.28 -32.12
CA LYS A 7 -0.52 -18.39 -33.14
C LYS A 7 0.55 -17.29 -33.03
N THR A 8 0.30 -16.22 -32.25
CA THR A 8 1.21 -15.08 -32.16
C THR A 8 2.49 -15.44 -31.40
N ASP A 9 3.59 -14.76 -31.73
CA ASP A 9 4.85 -14.92 -31.00
C ASP A 9 4.68 -14.50 -29.52
N PHE A 10 3.89 -13.46 -29.26
CA PHE A 10 3.57 -13.03 -27.91
C PHE A 10 2.92 -14.13 -27.05
N TYR A 11 2.01 -14.96 -27.60
CA TYR A 11 1.42 -16.05 -26.81
C TYR A 11 2.43 -17.15 -26.50
N ARG A 12 3.28 -17.51 -27.46
CA ARG A 12 4.27 -18.59 -27.31
C ARG A 12 5.42 -18.18 -26.39
N ASP A 13 5.99 -17.02 -26.65
CA ASP A 13 7.31 -16.62 -26.13
C ASP A 13 7.22 -15.45 -25.15
N GLY A 14 6.12 -14.67 -25.21
CA GLY A 14 5.87 -13.55 -24.32
C GLY A 14 5.77 -13.96 -22.85
N GLN A 15 6.14 -13.03 -21.98
CA GLN A 15 6.18 -13.22 -20.53
C GLN A 15 5.15 -12.33 -19.84
N VAL A 16 4.64 -12.81 -18.72
CA VAL A 16 3.85 -12.02 -17.78
C VAL A 16 4.53 -11.99 -16.42
N PHE A 17 4.51 -10.81 -15.81
CA PHE A 17 5.15 -10.55 -14.53
C PHE A 17 4.14 -10.35 -13.42
N TYR A 18 4.40 -10.98 -12.30
CA TYR A 18 3.64 -10.81 -11.07
C TYR A 18 4.55 -11.17 -9.89
N ASN A 19 4.14 -10.91 -8.66
CA ASN A 19 4.92 -11.29 -7.48
C ASN A 19 4.20 -12.34 -6.64
N LYS A 20 4.93 -12.94 -5.70
CA LYS A 20 4.43 -13.98 -4.79
C LYS A 20 4.34 -13.45 -3.38
N LYS A 21 3.43 -14.03 -2.61
CA LYS A 21 3.38 -13.84 -1.16
C LYS A 21 4.52 -14.61 -0.52
N ILE A 22 5.41 -13.92 0.17
CA ILE A 22 6.54 -14.50 0.92
C ILE A 22 6.50 -14.04 2.37
N SER A 23 7.14 -14.78 3.27
CA SER A 23 7.33 -14.33 4.65
C SER A 23 8.16 -13.06 4.68
N LYS A 24 7.76 -12.10 5.51
CA LYS A 24 8.41 -10.80 5.61
C LYS A 24 9.83 -10.96 6.15
N SER A 25 10.81 -10.39 5.45
CA SER A 25 12.18 -10.28 5.97
C SER A 25 12.36 -8.92 6.65
N PHE A 26 12.97 -8.94 7.84
CA PHE A 26 13.34 -7.74 8.58
C PHE A 26 14.81 -7.32 8.33
N ASP A 27 15.54 -8.05 7.49
CA ASP A 27 17.00 -7.88 7.32
C ASP A 27 17.39 -6.49 6.78
N ASN A 28 16.52 -5.92 5.95
CA ASN A 28 16.75 -4.61 5.32
C ASN A 28 16.30 -3.41 6.18
N ILE A 29 15.74 -3.66 7.37
CA ILE A 29 15.23 -2.61 8.25
C ILE A 29 16.38 -2.02 9.05
N LYS A 30 16.53 -0.70 8.96
CA LYS A 30 17.64 0.05 9.55
C LYS A 30 17.18 1.02 10.63
N SER A 31 15.92 1.44 10.60
CA SER A 31 15.40 2.49 11.46
C SER A 31 13.92 2.30 11.81
N PHE A 32 13.45 3.06 12.79
CA PHE A 32 12.02 3.21 13.10
C PHE A 32 11.18 3.70 11.91
N ALA A 33 11.75 4.56 11.05
CA ALA A 33 11.05 5.07 9.88
C ALA A 33 10.66 3.96 8.89
N ASP A 34 11.49 2.91 8.78
CA ASP A 34 11.25 1.78 7.87
C ASP A 34 10.03 0.94 8.27
N LEU A 35 9.72 0.89 9.58
CA LEU A 35 8.53 0.22 10.12
C LEU A 35 7.38 1.17 10.39
N GLY A 36 7.40 2.36 9.77
CA GLY A 36 6.30 3.31 9.83
C GLY A 36 6.08 3.93 11.20
N VAL A 37 7.04 3.78 12.12
CA VAL A 37 7.16 4.63 13.31
C VAL A 37 7.57 5.99 12.78
N LYS A 38 6.56 6.78 12.38
CA LYS A 38 6.74 8.18 12.01
C LYS A 38 7.30 8.90 13.23
N LYS A 39 7.84 10.11 13.06
CA LYS A 39 8.09 11.03 14.19
C LYS A 39 6.76 11.23 14.93
N THR A 40 6.46 10.36 15.88
CA THR A 40 5.23 10.37 16.63
C THR A 40 5.36 11.58 17.54
N ASN A 41 4.60 12.63 17.23
CA ASN A 41 4.43 13.75 18.15
C ASN A 41 3.63 13.23 19.35
N TYR A 42 4.30 12.46 20.22
CA TYR A 42 3.69 11.91 21.40
C TYR A 42 3.65 12.99 22.46
N SER A 43 2.47 13.20 23.00
CA SER A 43 2.26 14.19 24.04
C SER A 43 1.77 13.53 25.32
N HIS A 44 2.39 13.91 26.43
CA HIS A 44 2.04 13.42 27.75
C HIS A 44 1.56 14.59 28.62
N THR A 45 0.38 14.47 29.20
CA THR A 45 -0.17 15.50 30.10
C THR A 45 0.22 15.18 31.53
N LEU A 46 0.98 16.07 32.16
CA LEU A 46 1.36 15.97 33.56
C LEU A 46 0.13 16.13 34.45
N SER A 47 0.02 15.29 35.47
CA SER A 47 -0.98 15.48 36.51
C SER A 47 -0.75 16.83 37.21
N SER A 48 -1.78 17.68 37.22
CA SER A 48 -1.76 18.98 37.90
C SER A 48 -1.84 18.84 39.43
N GLY A 49 -2.23 17.67 39.94
CA GLY A 49 -2.53 17.45 41.36
C GLY A 49 -3.84 18.09 41.82
N VAL A 50 -4.55 18.80 40.93
CA VAL A 50 -5.85 19.43 41.20
C VAL A 50 -6.95 18.41 40.88
N GLY A 51 -7.63 17.92 41.92
CA GLY A 51 -8.79 17.04 41.75
C GLY A 51 -9.95 17.79 41.11
N ARG A 52 -10.42 17.36 39.94
CA ARG A 52 -11.71 17.79 39.40
C ARG A 52 -12.79 16.86 39.92
N MET A 53 -13.63 17.36 40.82
CA MET A 53 -14.89 16.69 41.15
C MET A 53 -15.81 16.82 39.94
N SER A 54 -16.08 15.70 39.27
CA SER A 54 -17.11 15.63 38.22
C SER A 54 -18.41 15.20 38.90
N LEU A 55 -19.38 16.09 39.05
CA LEU A 55 -20.71 15.72 39.55
C LEU A 55 -21.43 14.92 38.46
N ALA A 56 -21.67 13.64 38.73
CA ALA A 56 -22.35 12.73 37.82
C ALA A 56 -23.89 12.86 37.88
N LEU A 57 -24.45 14.07 37.93
CA LEU A 57 -25.89 14.30 37.79
C LEU A 57 -26.14 15.71 37.22
N GLY A 58 -26.84 15.76 36.08
CA GLY A 58 -27.05 16.94 35.24
C GLY A 58 -27.97 17.99 35.87
N PHE A 59 -27.36 18.94 36.57
CA PHE A 59 -27.90 20.29 36.71
C PHE A 59 -26.73 21.27 36.54
N GLU A 60 -26.84 22.13 35.52
CA GLU A 60 -25.96 23.28 35.31
C GLU A 60 -26.12 24.25 36.49
N LEU A 61 -25.28 24.07 37.50
CA LEU A 61 -24.94 25.14 38.43
C LEU A 61 -23.52 25.56 38.07
N GLU A 62 -23.40 26.84 37.70
CA GLU A 62 -22.16 27.52 37.36
C GLU A 62 -21.03 27.06 38.29
N SER A 63 -20.04 26.39 37.70
CA SER A 63 -18.86 25.99 38.45
C SER A 63 -18.16 27.25 38.99
N PRO A 64 -17.74 27.28 40.26
CA PRO A 64 -16.96 28.38 40.77
C PRO A 64 -15.65 28.45 39.97
N ILE A 65 -15.28 29.67 39.58
CA ILE A 65 -14.13 30.05 38.77
C ILE A 65 -12.88 29.31 39.27
N SER A 66 -12.50 28.20 38.64
CA SER A 66 -11.15 27.67 38.74
C SER A 66 -10.29 28.53 37.83
N GLU A 67 -9.31 29.25 38.38
CA GLU A 67 -8.25 29.90 37.62
C GLU A 67 -7.84 28.99 36.46
N HIS A 68 -8.02 29.46 35.22
CA HIS A 68 -7.52 28.76 34.05
C HIS A 68 -5.98 28.78 34.14
N GLU A 69 -5.38 27.84 34.87
CA GLU A 69 -3.94 27.64 34.82
C GLU A 69 -3.56 27.41 33.37
N ILE A 70 -2.83 28.37 32.79
CA ILE A 70 -2.45 28.34 31.39
C ILE A 70 -1.60 27.09 31.17
N VAL A 71 -2.17 26.09 30.49
CA VAL A 71 -1.46 24.88 30.09
C VAL A 71 -0.43 25.28 29.03
N LYS A 72 0.84 25.00 29.33
CA LYS A 72 1.96 25.18 28.40
C LYS A 72 2.46 23.82 27.93
N SER A 73 3.27 23.84 26.87
CA SER A 73 3.92 22.66 26.33
C SER A 73 5.44 22.82 26.38
N LYS A 74 6.15 21.72 26.57
CA LYS A 74 7.62 21.65 26.53
C LYS A 74 8.05 20.34 25.88
N ASP A 75 8.86 20.42 24.84
CA ASP A 75 9.46 19.24 24.21
C ASP A 75 10.72 18.80 24.96
N VAL A 76 10.82 17.50 25.21
CA VAL A 76 11.95 16.88 25.89
C VAL A 76 12.46 15.73 25.02
N LYS A 77 13.69 15.86 24.53
CA LYS A 77 14.35 14.80 23.75
C LYS A 77 14.66 13.60 24.62
N LEU A 78 14.50 12.39 24.09
CA LEU A 78 14.75 11.17 24.85
C LEU A 78 16.20 11.08 25.35
N VAL A 79 17.17 11.60 24.58
CA VAL A 79 18.59 11.66 24.99
C VAL A 79 18.84 12.44 26.27
N THR A 80 17.91 13.32 26.68
CA THR A 80 18.03 14.12 27.91
C THR A 80 17.39 13.43 29.13
N ILE A 81 16.60 12.37 28.92
CA ILE A 81 15.99 11.59 29.99
C ILE A 81 17.05 10.63 30.56
N PRO A 82 17.17 10.49 31.89
CA PRO A 82 18.12 9.56 32.48
C PRO A 82 17.96 8.13 31.94
N LYS A 83 19.07 7.56 31.47
CA LYS A 83 19.10 6.26 30.76
C LYS A 83 18.53 5.10 31.57
N ASN A 84 18.69 5.13 32.90
CA ASN A 84 18.12 4.12 33.80
C ASN A 84 16.59 4.10 33.77
N ILE A 85 15.92 5.25 33.54
CA ILE A 85 14.45 5.30 33.41
C ILE A 85 14.03 4.66 32.09
N ILE A 86 14.73 4.97 30.99
CA ILE A 86 14.46 4.36 29.67
C ILE A 86 14.65 2.85 29.73
N GLN A 87 15.76 2.38 30.31
CA GLN A 87 16.03 0.95 30.50
C GLN A 87 14.95 0.28 31.34
N PHE A 88 14.52 0.92 32.43
CA PHE A 88 13.44 0.39 33.25
C PHE A 88 12.12 0.31 32.47
N ALA A 89 11.75 1.33 31.72
CA ALA A 89 10.55 1.34 30.87
C ALA A 89 10.58 0.19 29.83
N LEU A 90 11.72 0.02 29.12
CA LEU A 90 11.91 -1.08 28.17
C LEU A 90 11.78 -2.45 28.85
N SER A 91 12.36 -2.63 30.04
CA SER A 91 12.28 -3.90 30.78
C SER A 91 10.86 -4.26 31.24
N LYS A 92 9.96 -3.29 31.33
CA LYS A 92 8.55 -3.50 31.71
C LYS A 92 7.67 -3.88 30.52
N ASN A 93 8.13 -3.66 29.29
CA ASN A 93 7.40 -4.03 28.09
C ASN A 93 8.08 -5.22 27.38
N PRO A 94 7.46 -6.43 27.40
CA PRO A 94 7.99 -7.62 26.73
C PRO A 94 8.29 -7.43 25.23
N PHE A 95 7.58 -6.53 24.55
CA PHE A 95 7.83 -6.23 23.14
C PHE A 95 9.24 -5.68 22.90
N PHE A 96 9.79 -4.93 23.86
CA PHE A 96 11.12 -4.33 23.76
C PHE A 96 12.23 -5.15 24.43
N HIS A 97 11.96 -6.40 24.79
CA HIS A 97 13.03 -7.34 25.14
C HIS A 97 13.98 -7.53 23.95
N PHE A 98 15.27 -7.72 24.22
CA PHE A 98 16.29 -7.67 23.18
C PHE A 98 16.07 -8.69 22.06
N ASN A 99 15.59 -9.89 22.38
CA ASN A 99 15.24 -10.91 21.38
C ASN A 99 14.18 -10.42 20.38
N ASN A 100 13.16 -9.69 20.84
CA ASN A 100 12.12 -9.13 19.99
C ASN A 100 12.66 -7.92 19.21
N VAL A 101 13.44 -7.05 19.85
CA VAL A 101 14.09 -5.93 19.16
C VAL A 101 15.00 -6.44 18.05
N SER A 102 15.82 -7.47 18.28
CA SER A 102 16.68 -8.07 17.26
C SER A 102 15.92 -8.78 16.14
N HIS A 103 14.68 -9.22 16.41
CA HIS A 103 13.83 -9.80 15.37
C HIS A 103 13.34 -8.73 14.39
N TYR A 104 12.84 -7.60 14.88
CA TYR A 104 12.35 -6.50 14.05
C TYR A 104 13.46 -5.61 13.48
N PHE A 105 14.59 -5.52 14.18
CA PHE A 105 15.74 -4.69 13.83
C PHE A 105 17.04 -5.51 13.95
N PRO A 106 17.34 -6.40 12.99
CA PRO A 106 18.51 -7.29 13.06
C PRO A 106 19.85 -6.56 13.15
N ASN A 107 19.91 -5.31 12.68
CA ASN A 107 21.11 -4.46 12.72
C ASN A 107 21.40 -3.87 14.11
N VAL A 108 20.49 -4.02 15.08
CA VAL A 108 20.67 -3.53 16.46
C VAL A 108 21.54 -4.51 17.24
N SER A 109 22.77 -4.08 17.56
CA SER A 109 23.74 -4.92 18.26
C SER A 109 23.46 -5.09 19.76
N SER A 110 22.74 -4.15 20.38
CA SER A 110 22.42 -4.18 21.82
C SER A 110 21.28 -3.22 22.17
N LEU A 111 20.66 -3.40 23.35
CA LEU A 111 19.70 -2.42 23.87
C LEU A 111 20.31 -1.03 24.10
N SER A 112 21.61 -0.94 24.43
CA SER A 112 22.30 0.36 24.50
C SER A 112 22.32 1.03 23.14
N ASN A 113 22.66 0.30 22.08
CA ASN A 113 22.61 0.83 20.71
C ASN A 113 21.18 1.26 20.31
N PHE A 114 20.16 0.49 20.68
CA PHE A 114 18.75 0.86 20.45
C PHE A 114 18.34 2.16 21.16
N ILE A 115 18.86 2.41 22.36
CA ILE A 115 18.59 3.62 23.14
C ILE A 115 19.35 4.83 22.59
N ASP A 116 20.63 4.65 22.27
CA ASP A 116 21.55 5.74 21.96
C ASP A 116 21.54 6.14 20.47
N SER A 117 21.01 5.28 19.58
CA SER A 117 20.99 5.55 18.14
C SER A 117 19.90 6.55 17.73
N PRO A 118 20.25 7.59 16.94
CA PRO A 118 19.28 8.52 16.36
C PRO A 118 18.24 7.86 15.44
N ASP A 119 18.56 6.69 14.88
CA ASP A 119 17.65 5.93 14.01
C ASP A 119 16.52 5.22 14.81
N PHE A 120 16.64 5.20 16.14
CA PHE A 120 15.71 4.59 17.08
C PHE A 120 15.27 5.59 18.18
N LEU A 121 15.47 5.28 19.46
CA LEU A 121 14.92 6.06 20.57
C LEU A 121 15.57 7.45 20.71
N ALA A 122 16.88 7.60 20.45
CA ALA A 122 17.56 8.88 20.62
C ALA A 122 17.08 9.96 19.64
N GLY A 123 16.47 9.56 18.51
CA GLY A 123 15.89 10.48 17.53
C GLY A 123 14.52 11.03 17.92
N LEU A 124 13.92 10.56 19.02
CA LEU A 124 12.56 10.91 19.44
C LEU A 124 12.54 11.96 20.55
N GLU A 125 11.38 12.60 20.69
CA GLU A 125 11.06 13.54 21.75
C GLU A 125 9.63 13.37 22.24
N ILE A 126 9.36 13.84 23.46
CA ILE A 126 8.04 13.84 24.06
C ILE A 126 7.62 15.27 24.37
N THR A 127 6.43 15.66 23.92
CA THR A 127 5.82 16.95 24.27
C THR A 127 5.06 16.82 25.59
N PHE A 128 5.62 17.35 26.67
CA PHE A 128 4.94 17.42 27.96
C PHE A 128 4.00 18.61 28.01
N ARG A 129 2.76 18.38 28.48
CA ARG A 129 1.74 19.43 28.69
C ARG A 129 1.43 19.56 30.17
N GLY A 130 1.37 20.79 30.67
CA GLY A 130 1.02 21.03 32.07
C GLY A 130 1.15 22.49 32.45
N THR A 131 0.96 22.77 33.74
CA THR A 131 1.15 24.11 34.29
C THR A 131 2.63 24.52 34.19
N ALA A 132 2.89 25.83 34.16
CA ALA A 132 4.27 26.33 34.08
C ALA A 132 5.16 25.82 35.23
N LYS A 133 4.58 25.55 36.41
CA LYS A 133 5.27 24.94 37.56
C LYS A 133 5.59 23.48 37.29
N ARG A 134 4.60 22.66 36.90
CA ARG A 134 4.80 21.22 36.64
C ARG A 134 5.83 20.96 35.54
N LEU A 135 5.89 21.78 34.50
CA LEU A 135 6.89 21.65 33.41
C LEU A 135 8.34 21.93 33.85
N LYS A 136 8.53 22.66 34.96
CA LYS A 136 9.85 22.86 35.57
C LYS A 136 10.24 21.73 36.52
N GLU A 137 9.26 20.99 37.03
CA GLU A 137 9.41 19.96 38.08
C GLU A 137 9.00 18.56 37.57
N ILE A 138 9.40 18.22 36.34
CA ILE A 138 9.16 16.88 35.78
C ILE A 138 10.04 15.88 36.54
N ASN A 139 9.42 14.91 37.20
CA ASN A 139 10.11 13.94 38.02
C ASN A 139 10.31 12.60 37.28
N HIS A 140 11.03 11.66 37.91
CA HIS A 140 11.33 10.35 37.34
C HIS A 140 10.06 9.53 37.01
N PHE A 141 9.00 9.66 37.81
CA PHE A 141 7.74 8.96 37.58
C PHE A 141 6.99 9.53 36.37
N ASP A 142 6.99 10.86 36.20
CA ASP A 142 6.42 11.52 35.02
C ASP A 142 7.10 11.04 33.73
N TYR A 143 8.45 10.96 33.74
CA TYR A 143 9.21 10.41 32.63
C TYR A 143 8.83 8.96 32.33
N LEU A 144 8.71 8.13 33.36
CA LEU A 144 8.35 6.72 33.19
C LEU A 144 6.96 6.56 32.58
N GLN A 145 5.95 7.31 33.04
CA GLN A 145 4.60 7.25 32.48
C GLN A 145 4.56 7.70 31.02
N ALA A 146 5.27 8.78 30.70
CA ALA A 146 5.38 9.28 29.33
C ALA A 146 6.10 8.27 28.42
N LEU A 147 7.19 7.66 28.87
CA LEU A 147 7.91 6.62 28.13
C LEU A 147 7.03 5.39 27.89
N ASN A 148 6.26 4.94 28.89
CA ASN A 148 5.36 3.80 28.72
C ASN A 148 4.32 4.04 27.61
N GLY A 149 3.71 5.22 27.59
CA GLY A 149 2.74 5.56 26.54
C GLY A 149 3.38 5.74 25.15
N LEU A 150 4.57 6.34 25.08
CA LEU A 150 5.33 6.40 23.83
C LEU A 150 5.66 5.01 23.30
N LEU A 151 6.19 4.13 24.16
CA LEU A 151 6.57 2.76 23.80
C LEU A 151 5.36 1.93 23.33
N GLN A 152 4.18 2.12 23.94
CA GLN A 152 2.94 1.49 23.46
C GLN A 152 2.55 1.95 22.05
N ASN A 153 2.69 3.25 21.75
CA ASN A 153 2.44 3.76 20.40
C ASN A 153 3.45 3.20 19.39
N ILE A 154 4.74 3.18 19.74
CA ILE A 154 5.79 2.60 18.88
C ILE A 154 5.50 1.12 18.61
N GLU A 155 5.13 0.35 19.64
CA GLU A 155 4.74 -1.05 19.50
C GLU A 155 3.54 -1.22 18.54
N ALA A 156 2.51 -0.38 18.67
CA ALA A 156 1.35 -0.42 17.79
C ALA A 156 1.72 -0.11 16.33
N ASP A 157 2.56 0.91 16.11
CA ASP A 157 3.06 1.29 14.79
C ASP A 157 3.86 0.14 14.16
N ILE A 158 4.83 -0.43 14.90
CA ILE A 158 5.63 -1.56 14.41
C ILE A 158 4.73 -2.75 14.09
N LYS A 159 3.82 -3.15 14.98
CA LYS A 159 2.92 -4.29 14.75
C LYS A 159 2.01 -4.09 13.54
N SER A 160 1.50 -2.87 13.34
CA SER A 160 0.63 -2.57 12.20
C SER A 160 1.35 -2.69 10.85
N ASN A 161 2.66 -2.41 10.82
CA ASN A 161 3.48 -2.47 9.61
C ASN A 161 4.30 -3.76 9.48
N SER A 162 4.38 -4.58 10.53
CA SER A 162 5.11 -5.84 10.58
C SER A 162 4.17 -7.03 10.33
N THR A 163 3.51 -7.02 9.18
CA THR A 163 2.74 -8.18 8.72
C THR A 163 3.65 -9.39 8.56
N GLU A 164 3.10 -10.58 8.77
CA GLU A 164 3.84 -11.84 8.63
C GLU A 164 4.33 -12.09 7.18
N TYR A 165 3.67 -11.46 6.21
CA TYR A 165 3.95 -11.63 4.79
C TYR A 165 4.10 -10.30 4.06
N GLU A 166 4.80 -10.34 2.94
CA GLU A 166 4.95 -9.27 1.97
C GLU A 166 4.98 -9.83 0.54
N GLY A 167 4.81 -8.95 -0.44
CA GLY A 167 5.01 -9.27 -1.85
C GLY A 167 6.51 -9.34 -2.19
N SER A 168 6.91 -10.42 -2.87
CA SER A 168 8.27 -10.56 -3.40
C SER A 168 8.57 -9.57 -4.53
N ASP A 169 9.80 -9.60 -5.03
CA ASP A 169 10.10 -9.08 -6.37
C ASP A 169 9.28 -9.80 -7.45
N TYR A 170 9.14 -9.15 -8.60
CA TYR A 170 8.46 -9.70 -9.76
C TYR A 170 9.19 -10.94 -10.28
N ILE A 171 8.40 -11.98 -10.51
CA ILE A 171 8.79 -13.19 -11.23
C ILE A 171 8.12 -13.18 -12.60
N GLN A 172 8.68 -13.93 -13.54
CA GLN A 172 8.15 -14.10 -14.88
C GLN A 172 7.57 -15.49 -15.07
N GLU A 173 6.47 -15.59 -15.79
CA GLU A 173 5.97 -16.85 -16.35
C GLU A 173 5.55 -16.64 -17.82
N PRO A 174 5.71 -17.66 -18.68
CA PRO A 174 5.23 -17.58 -20.06
C PRO A 174 3.71 -17.39 -20.16
N ILE A 175 3.26 -16.54 -21.09
CA ILE A 175 1.84 -16.22 -21.31
C ILE A 175 1.01 -17.49 -21.51
N HIS A 176 1.43 -18.42 -22.37
CA HIS A 176 0.71 -19.68 -22.63
C HIS A 176 0.61 -20.61 -21.42
N LYS A 177 1.46 -20.45 -20.39
CA LYS A 177 1.36 -21.24 -19.16
C LYS A 177 0.31 -20.70 -18.21
N VAL A 178 0.17 -19.38 -18.15
CA VAL A 178 -0.75 -18.67 -17.26
C VAL A 178 -2.14 -18.55 -17.89
N PHE A 179 -2.23 -18.00 -19.10
CA PHE A 179 -3.49 -17.78 -19.78
C PHE A 179 -3.79 -18.92 -20.75
N LYS A 180 -4.80 -19.73 -20.40
CA LYS A 180 -5.22 -20.91 -21.17
C LYS A 180 -6.69 -20.81 -21.55
N ASP A 181 -7.17 -21.77 -22.34
CA ASP A 181 -8.60 -21.95 -22.49
C ASP A 181 -9.21 -22.33 -21.15
N LYS A 182 -10.30 -21.64 -20.79
CA LYS A 182 -10.96 -21.78 -19.51
C LYS A 182 -12.46 -21.81 -19.71
N GLU A 183 -13.10 -22.78 -19.07
CA GLU A 183 -14.54 -22.77 -18.90
C GLU A 183 -14.88 -21.87 -17.71
N ILE A 184 -15.78 -20.93 -17.94
CA ILE A 184 -16.31 -20.06 -16.90
C ILE A 184 -17.75 -20.45 -16.60
N ARG A 185 -18.15 -20.34 -15.33
CA ARG A 185 -19.53 -20.56 -14.90
C ARG A 185 -20.16 -19.22 -14.62
N VAL A 186 -21.09 -18.83 -15.48
CA VAL A 186 -21.84 -17.57 -15.34
C VAL A 186 -23.30 -17.91 -15.04
N ASN A 187 -23.87 -17.29 -14.02
CA ASN A 187 -25.28 -17.45 -13.70
C ASN A 187 -26.11 -16.85 -14.84
N LYS A 188 -27.03 -17.63 -15.42
CA LYS A 188 -27.91 -17.23 -16.53
C LYS A 188 -28.74 -15.98 -16.25
N TYR A 189 -29.07 -15.72 -14.99
CA TYR A 189 -29.86 -14.55 -14.56
C TYR A 189 -28.99 -13.33 -14.21
N SER A 190 -27.66 -13.46 -14.27
CA SER A 190 -26.74 -12.35 -14.07
C SER A 190 -26.59 -11.53 -15.34
N GLU A 191 -26.43 -10.22 -15.21
CA GLU A 191 -26.03 -9.34 -16.31
C GLU A 191 -24.73 -9.82 -17.00
N ARG A 192 -23.87 -10.52 -16.26
CA ARG A 192 -22.63 -11.10 -16.80
C ARG A 192 -22.90 -12.13 -17.89
N ALA A 193 -24.06 -12.79 -17.90
CA ALA A 193 -24.40 -13.80 -18.91
C ALA A 193 -24.59 -13.20 -20.31
N ASN A 194 -24.95 -11.91 -20.38
CA ASN A 194 -24.95 -11.17 -21.63
C ASN A 194 -23.51 -10.70 -21.93
N GLY A 195 -22.69 -11.58 -22.48
CA GLY A 195 -21.31 -11.26 -22.84
C GLY A 195 -21.23 -10.22 -23.96
N GLN A 196 -20.01 -9.75 -24.22
CA GLN A 196 -19.69 -8.88 -25.36
C GLN A 196 -19.22 -9.69 -26.59
N GLU A 197 -19.80 -10.86 -26.86
CA GLU A 197 -19.38 -11.77 -27.95
C GLU A 197 -19.40 -11.07 -29.31
N THR A 198 -20.52 -10.45 -29.66
CA THR A 198 -20.72 -9.79 -30.97
C THR A 198 -19.81 -8.59 -31.13
N PHE A 199 -19.62 -7.83 -30.05
CA PHE A 199 -18.73 -6.67 -30.02
C PHE A 199 -17.26 -7.08 -30.19
N LEU A 200 -16.84 -8.19 -29.59
CA LEU A 200 -15.43 -8.62 -29.56
C LEU A 200 -15.05 -9.61 -30.64
N ALA A 201 -16.00 -10.13 -31.42
CA ALA A 201 -15.76 -11.18 -32.41
C ALA A 201 -14.62 -10.84 -33.38
N ASN A 202 -14.57 -9.58 -33.84
CA ASN A 202 -13.62 -9.11 -34.84
C ASN A 202 -12.49 -8.25 -34.27
N GLU A 203 -12.36 -8.16 -32.94
CA GLU A 203 -11.38 -7.29 -32.28
C GLU A 203 -10.10 -8.08 -31.91
N PRO A 204 -9.01 -8.02 -32.70
CA PRO A 204 -7.83 -8.88 -32.49
C PRO A 204 -7.07 -8.55 -31.20
N TRP A 205 -7.20 -7.31 -30.69
CA TRP A 205 -6.56 -6.86 -29.46
C TRP A 205 -7.19 -7.48 -28.20
N TYR A 206 -8.41 -8.01 -28.27
CA TYR A 206 -9.02 -8.72 -27.14
C TYR A 206 -8.85 -10.23 -27.27
N VAL A 207 -8.18 -10.83 -26.28
CA VAL A 207 -7.64 -12.19 -26.38
C VAL A 207 -8.70 -13.31 -26.29
N TYR A 208 -9.85 -13.05 -25.68
CA TYR A 208 -10.95 -14.01 -25.56
C TYR A 208 -12.06 -13.74 -26.59
N ASN A 209 -12.99 -14.69 -26.75
CA ASN A 209 -14.11 -14.53 -27.68
C ASN A 209 -15.19 -13.57 -27.13
N ALA A 210 -15.25 -13.40 -25.82
CA ALA A 210 -16.23 -12.58 -25.15
C ALA A 210 -15.72 -12.10 -23.80
N ASN A 211 -16.27 -10.98 -23.33
CA ASN A 211 -16.11 -10.50 -21.97
C ASN A 211 -17.39 -10.76 -21.17
N TYR A 212 -17.35 -11.73 -20.26
CA TYR A 212 -18.44 -12.01 -19.31
C TYR A 212 -18.18 -11.33 -17.94
N GLY A 213 -17.77 -10.06 -18.00
CA GLY A 213 -17.46 -9.21 -16.86
C GLY A 213 -18.66 -8.47 -16.28
N THR A 214 -18.45 -7.70 -15.21
CA THR A 214 -19.46 -6.76 -14.69
C THR A 214 -19.76 -5.61 -15.67
N SER A 215 -20.76 -4.79 -15.37
CA SER A 215 -21.09 -3.61 -16.18
C SER A 215 -19.89 -2.65 -16.32
N GLU A 216 -19.09 -2.50 -15.26
CA GLU A 216 -17.87 -1.68 -15.25
C GLU A 216 -16.79 -2.27 -16.16
N GLU A 217 -16.57 -3.59 -16.09
CA GLU A 217 -15.62 -4.30 -16.96
C GLU A 217 -16.03 -4.16 -18.44
N LYS A 218 -17.33 -4.27 -18.76
CA LYS A 218 -17.83 -4.11 -20.14
C LYS A 218 -17.63 -2.70 -20.67
N LYS A 219 -17.95 -1.69 -19.84
CA LYS A 219 -17.74 -0.27 -20.16
C LYS A 219 -16.25 0.08 -20.36
N PHE A 220 -15.36 -0.58 -19.63
CA PHE A 220 -13.92 -0.40 -19.83
C PHE A 220 -13.48 -0.93 -21.20
N VAL A 221 -13.96 -2.11 -21.59
CA VAL A 221 -13.68 -2.70 -22.91
C VAL A 221 -14.20 -1.81 -24.05
N GLU A 222 -15.38 -1.20 -23.89
CA GLU A 222 -15.91 -0.21 -24.85
C GLU A 222 -15.04 1.04 -24.92
N LEU A 223 -14.59 1.58 -23.78
CA LEU A 223 -13.64 2.68 -23.76
C LEU A 223 -12.34 2.32 -24.51
N PHE A 224 -11.79 1.14 -24.23
CA PHE A 224 -10.55 0.69 -24.85
C PHE A 224 -10.69 0.56 -26.36
N SER A 225 -11.79 -0.02 -26.84
CA SER A 225 -12.11 -0.10 -28.27
C SER A 225 -12.12 1.27 -28.93
N ARG A 226 -12.77 2.28 -28.32
CA ARG A 226 -12.78 3.66 -28.85
C ARG A 226 -11.40 4.31 -28.95
N ARG A 227 -10.40 3.80 -28.22
CA ARG A 227 -9.04 4.36 -28.13
C ARG A 227 -8.00 3.49 -28.83
N PHE A 228 -8.42 2.33 -29.34
CA PHE A 228 -7.53 1.35 -29.92
C PHE A 228 -6.78 1.93 -31.13
N ASP A 229 -7.44 2.70 -31.99
CA ASP A 229 -6.82 3.27 -33.19
C ASP A 229 -5.63 4.18 -32.87
N GLU A 230 -5.75 5.01 -31.82
CA GLU A 230 -4.67 5.88 -31.36
C GLU A 230 -3.51 5.08 -30.74
N LEU A 231 -3.83 4.02 -29.99
CA LEU A 231 -2.82 3.11 -29.44
C LEU A 231 -2.08 2.36 -30.56
N ASN A 232 -2.81 1.88 -31.57
CA ASN A 232 -2.27 1.10 -32.68
C ASN A 232 -1.31 1.91 -33.58
N GLN A 233 -1.42 3.25 -33.57
CA GLN A 233 -0.45 4.12 -34.22
C GLN A 233 0.93 4.12 -33.54
N LYS A 234 0.98 3.97 -32.21
CA LYS A 234 2.21 4.05 -31.40
C LYS A 234 2.79 2.68 -31.04
N PHE A 235 1.91 1.71 -30.85
CA PHE A 235 2.25 0.38 -30.38
C PHE A 235 1.92 -0.68 -31.43
N GLU A 236 2.67 -1.76 -31.37
CA GLU A 236 2.36 -3.04 -31.98
C GLU A 236 2.08 -4.08 -30.89
N GLU A 237 1.61 -5.26 -31.29
CA GLU A 237 1.32 -6.37 -30.36
C GLU A 237 0.48 -5.94 -29.13
N ILE A 238 -0.62 -5.25 -29.39
CA ILE A 238 -1.53 -4.76 -28.34
C ILE A 238 -2.49 -5.88 -27.95
N TYR A 239 -2.44 -6.30 -26.68
CA TYR A 239 -3.30 -7.35 -26.15
C TYR A 239 -3.92 -6.95 -24.82
N LEU A 240 -5.25 -6.88 -24.78
CA LEU A 240 -6.03 -6.78 -23.57
C LEU A 240 -6.48 -8.17 -23.13
N ILE A 241 -6.00 -8.60 -21.96
CA ILE A 241 -6.27 -9.90 -21.38
C ILE A 241 -7.08 -9.70 -20.10
N ARG A 242 -8.28 -10.30 -20.06
CA ARG A 242 -9.05 -10.40 -18.82
C ARG A 242 -8.40 -11.44 -17.91
N ASN A 243 -8.07 -11.06 -16.68
CA ASN A 243 -7.24 -11.87 -15.80
C ASN A 243 -7.94 -13.15 -15.33
N GLU A 244 -9.25 -13.08 -15.05
CA GLU A 244 -10.00 -14.22 -14.50
C GLU A 244 -9.36 -14.89 -13.27
N ARG A 245 -8.71 -14.08 -12.44
CA ARG A 245 -8.00 -14.46 -11.21
C ARG A 245 -6.79 -15.38 -11.41
N GLU A 246 -6.27 -15.50 -12.64
CA GLU A 246 -5.06 -16.29 -12.92
C GLU A 246 -3.83 -15.66 -12.23
N ILE A 247 -3.77 -14.33 -12.23
CA ILE A 247 -2.69 -13.57 -11.61
C ILE A 247 -3.18 -12.87 -10.35
N LYS A 248 -2.36 -12.99 -9.31
CA LYS A 248 -2.48 -12.22 -8.08
C LYS A 248 -1.16 -11.52 -7.83
N ILE A 249 -1.25 -10.27 -7.38
CA ILE A 249 -0.11 -9.48 -6.94
C ILE A 249 -0.30 -9.10 -5.47
N PHE A 250 0.82 -8.97 -4.75
CA PHE A 250 0.84 -8.77 -3.31
C PHE A 250 1.59 -7.48 -2.98
N ASP A 251 1.04 -6.70 -2.05
CA ASP A 251 1.70 -5.48 -1.59
C ASP A 251 2.71 -5.74 -0.46
N LYS A 252 3.33 -4.69 0.07
CA LYS A 252 4.29 -4.77 1.19
C LYS A 252 3.70 -5.29 2.50
N LEU A 253 2.37 -5.36 2.60
CA LEU A 253 1.65 -5.90 3.73
C LEU A 253 1.15 -7.34 3.47
N GLY A 254 1.48 -7.91 2.31
CA GLY A 254 1.08 -9.26 1.90
C GLY A 254 -0.40 -9.38 1.54
N ARG A 255 -1.09 -8.26 1.30
CA ARG A 255 -2.48 -8.22 0.86
C ARG A 255 -2.55 -8.61 -0.61
N ALA A 256 -3.47 -9.52 -0.94
CA ALA A 256 -3.64 -10.03 -2.30
C ALA A 256 -4.55 -9.12 -3.11
N PHE A 257 -4.10 -8.71 -4.29
CA PHE A 257 -4.85 -7.98 -5.28
C PHE A 257 -4.88 -8.75 -6.60
N GLU A 258 -6.08 -8.91 -7.17
CA GLU A 258 -6.34 -9.65 -8.40
C GLU A 258 -6.85 -8.64 -9.43
N PRO A 259 -5.98 -8.07 -10.30
CA PRO A 259 -6.40 -7.06 -11.26
C PRO A 259 -7.40 -7.66 -12.25
N ASP A 260 -8.42 -6.91 -12.65
CA ASP A 260 -9.44 -7.39 -13.59
C ASP A 260 -8.86 -7.60 -15.02
N PHE A 261 -7.96 -6.71 -15.46
CA PHE A 261 -7.32 -6.79 -16.77
C PHE A 261 -5.80 -6.56 -16.70
N LEU A 262 -5.11 -7.19 -17.65
CA LEU A 262 -3.73 -6.88 -18.02
C LEU A 262 -3.72 -6.37 -19.46
N LEU A 263 -3.11 -5.22 -19.68
CA LEU A 263 -2.85 -4.68 -21.00
C LEU A 263 -1.37 -4.83 -21.33
N PHE A 264 -1.10 -5.40 -22.50
CA PHE A 264 0.22 -5.47 -23.10
C PHE A 264 0.28 -4.58 -24.33
N CYS A 265 1.32 -3.75 -24.43
CA CYS A 265 1.60 -2.92 -25.60
C CYS A 265 3.10 -2.93 -25.88
N LYS A 266 3.51 -3.33 -27.09
CA LYS A 266 4.92 -3.28 -27.50
C LYS A 266 5.18 -2.00 -28.27
N GLN A 267 6.15 -1.20 -27.87
CA GLN A 267 6.49 0.04 -28.56
C GLN A 267 7.08 -0.27 -29.94
N ARG A 268 6.67 0.49 -30.96
CA ARG A 268 7.19 0.32 -32.33
C ARG A 268 8.64 0.81 -32.52
N ASP A 269 9.19 1.54 -31.55
CA ASP A 269 10.54 2.09 -31.60
C ASP A 269 11.63 1.05 -31.28
N ASN A 270 12.89 1.38 -31.61
CA ASN A 270 14.07 0.50 -31.51
C ASN A 270 14.35 -0.10 -30.11
N GLU A 271 13.73 0.39 -29.04
CA GLU A 271 14.04 -0.03 -27.66
C GLU A 271 13.30 -1.30 -27.20
N GLN A 272 12.45 -1.91 -28.04
CA GLN A 272 11.74 -3.17 -27.74
C GLN A 272 11.09 -3.18 -26.34
N ILE A 273 10.48 -2.05 -25.96
CA ILE A 273 9.82 -1.91 -24.66
C ILE A 273 8.40 -2.49 -24.75
N THR A 274 8.09 -3.45 -23.89
CA THR A 274 6.75 -4.02 -23.72
C THR A 274 6.16 -3.55 -22.41
N PHE A 275 5.08 -2.77 -22.48
CA PHE A 275 4.33 -2.34 -21.32
C PHE A 275 3.49 -3.50 -20.82
N GLN A 276 3.49 -3.74 -19.50
CA GLN A 276 2.50 -4.54 -18.82
C GLN A 276 1.77 -3.66 -17.82
N VAL A 277 0.50 -3.37 -18.10
CA VAL A 277 -0.32 -2.46 -17.31
C VAL A 277 -1.40 -3.24 -16.56
N PHE A 278 -1.41 -3.14 -15.23
CA PHE A 278 -2.53 -3.62 -14.42
C PHE A 278 -3.69 -2.63 -14.42
N ILE A 279 -4.90 -3.13 -14.67
CA ILE A 279 -6.10 -2.31 -14.81
C ILE A 279 -7.25 -2.90 -13.99
N GLU A 280 -7.99 -2.02 -13.30
CA GLU A 280 -9.12 -2.38 -12.45
C GLU A 280 -10.30 -1.42 -12.67
N PRO A 281 -11.36 -1.85 -13.36
CA PRO A 281 -12.65 -1.17 -13.39
C PRO A 281 -13.36 -1.19 -12.02
N LYS A 282 -13.86 -0.03 -11.58
CA LYS A 282 -14.62 0.10 -10.32
C LYS A 282 -15.75 1.12 -10.40
N GLY A 283 -16.89 0.76 -9.81
CA GLY A 283 -18.01 1.66 -9.57
C GLY A 283 -17.72 2.65 -8.44
N GLU A 284 -18.32 3.85 -8.50
CA GLU A 284 -18.05 4.94 -7.54
C GLU A 284 -18.29 4.52 -6.08
N HIS A 285 -19.34 3.73 -5.83
CA HIS A 285 -19.73 3.29 -4.49
C HIS A 285 -18.72 2.35 -3.80
N LEU A 286 -17.78 1.76 -4.54
CA LEU A 286 -16.81 0.79 -4.01
C LEU A 286 -15.44 1.38 -3.71
N LYS A 287 -15.16 2.62 -4.14
CA LYS A 287 -13.84 3.26 -3.99
C LYS A 287 -13.40 3.37 -2.52
N GLY A 288 -14.33 3.64 -1.60
CA GLY A 288 -14.03 3.80 -0.17
C GLY A 288 -13.45 2.55 0.48
N HIS A 289 -13.99 1.36 0.15
CA HIS A 289 -13.53 0.09 0.70
C HIS A 289 -12.22 -0.40 0.08
N ASP A 290 -12.01 -0.07 -1.20
CA ASP A 290 -10.86 -0.53 -2.00
C ASP A 290 -9.73 0.50 -2.09
N LYS A 291 -9.72 1.52 -1.21
CA LYS A 291 -8.71 2.58 -1.19
C LYS A 291 -7.28 2.05 -1.21
N TRP A 292 -7.02 0.97 -0.46
CA TRP A 292 -5.69 0.40 -0.39
C TRP A 292 -5.21 -0.21 -1.71
N LYS A 293 -6.13 -0.74 -2.55
CA LYS A 293 -5.80 -1.23 -3.89
C LYS A 293 -5.47 -0.06 -4.79
N GLU A 294 -6.20 1.05 -4.69
CA GLU A 294 -5.89 2.27 -5.44
C GLU A 294 -4.50 2.82 -5.09
N ASP A 295 -4.18 2.87 -3.79
CA ASP A 295 -2.85 3.25 -3.30
C ASP A 295 -1.77 2.29 -3.80
N PHE A 296 -2.07 0.98 -3.88
CA PHE A 296 -1.16 -0.01 -4.43
C PHE A 296 -0.91 0.16 -5.93
N LEU A 297 -1.95 0.43 -6.73
CA LEU A 297 -1.80 0.75 -8.16
C LEU A 297 -0.96 2.02 -8.36
N LYS A 298 -1.15 3.05 -7.52
CA LYS A 298 -0.31 4.26 -7.51
C LYS A 298 1.14 3.95 -7.18
N GLU A 299 1.40 3.06 -6.22
CA GLU A 299 2.77 2.63 -5.88
C GLU A 299 3.44 1.90 -7.06
N ILE A 300 2.74 0.97 -7.71
CA ILE A 300 3.25 0.25 -8.89
C ILE A 300 3.60 1.24 -10.00
N ARG A 301 2.69 2.18 -10.27
CA ARG A 301 2.90 3.24 -11.27
C ARG A 301 4.07 4.15 -10.92
N ALA A 302 4.25 4.53 -9.65
CA ALA A 302 5.36 5.40 -9.25
C ALA A 302 6.73 4.70 -9.33
N LYS A 303 6.74 3.37 -9.13
CA LYS A 303 7.97 2.57 -9.19
C LYS A 303 8.45 2.25 -10.60
N GLN A 304 7.53 2.11 -11.57
CA GLN A 304 7.80 1.75 -12.97
C GLN A 304 8.96 0.74 -13.13
N LYS A 305 8.70 -0.53 -12.80
CA LYS A 305 9.77 -1.53 -12.77
C LYS A 305 10.13 -1.95 -14.21
N ASN A 306 11.34 -1.59 -14.63
CA ASN A 306 11.96 -2.11 -15.84
C ASN A 306 12.62 -3.47 -15.58
N ILE A 307 12.26 -4.48 -16.37
CA ILE A 307 12.85 -5.81 -16.32
C ILE A 307 13.29 -6.21 -17.73
N LYS A 308 14.59 -6.38 -17.92
CA LYS A 308 15.17 -6.78 -19.19
C LYS A 308 15.20 -8.30 -19.31
N ILE A 309 14.60 -8.84 -20.37
CA ILE A 309 14.69 -10.24 -20.77
C ILE A 309 15.35 -10.30 -22.13
N HIS A 310 16.58 -10.80 -22.18
CA HIS A 310 17.36 -10.86 -23.42
C HIS A 310 17.44 -9.49 -24.11
N THR A 311 16.75 -9.31 -25.24
CA THR A 311 16.69 -8.07 -26.01
C THR A 311 15.49 -7.20 -25.64
N ASP A 312 14.39 -7.78 -25.16
CA ASP A 312 13.17 -7.07 -24.81
C ASP A 312 13.23 -6.50 -23.39
N THR A 313 12.64 -5.31 -23.20
CA THR A 313 12.51 -4.69 -21.88
C THR A 313 11.04 -4.60 -21.50
N TYR A 314 10.66 -5.14 -20.36
CA TYR A 314 9.29 -5.02 -19.84
C TYR A 314 9.20 -3.88 -18.84
N LEU A 315 8.27 -2.95 -19.08
CA LEU A 315 7.89 -1.91 -18.14
C LEU A 315 6.61 -2.34 -17.42
N ILE A 316 6.74 -2.69 -16.15
CA ILE A 316 5.59 -3.06 -15.31
C ILE A 316 5.04 -1.80 -14.65
N THR A 317 3.77 -1.51 -14.92
CA THR A 317 3.09 -0.32 -14.42
C THR A 317 1.60 -0.60 -14.17
N ALA A 318 0.88 0.43 -13.74
CA ALA A 318 -0.55 0.37 -13.50
C ALA A 318 -1.21 1.72 -13.77
N VAL A 319 -2.53 1.69 -13.91
CA VAL A 319 -3.39 2.86 -14.02
C VAL A 319 -4.33 2.94 -12.81
N PRO A 320 -4.86 4.13 -12.47
CA PRO A 320 -5.87 4.24 -11.43
C PRO A 320 -7.13 3.46 -11.80
N PHE A 321 -8.07 3.35 -10.86
CA PHE A 321 -9.35 2.73 -11.14
C PHE A 321 -10.05 3.37 -12.33
N TYR A 322 -10.51 2.54 -13.25
CA TYR A 322 -11.39 3.00 -14.30
C TYR A 322 -12.79 3.20 -13.75
N ASN A 323 -13.34 4.39 -13.95
CA ASN A 323 -14.72 4.69 -13.62
C ASN A 323 -15.45 5.29 -14.82
N TYR A 324 -16.56 4.68 -15.20
CA TYR A 324 -17.35 5.13 -16.33
C TYR A 324 -17.94 6.54 -16.17
N ASN A 325 -18.26 6.96 -14.94
CA ASN A 325 -18.80 8.29 -14.69
C ASN A 325 -17.76 9.40 -14.90
N ASN A 326 -16.47 9.06 -14.87
CA ASN A 326 -15.36 9.98 -15.12
C ASN A 326 -14.23 9.29 -15.90
N GLU A 327 -14.45 9.09 -17.21
CA GLU A 327 -13.43 8.46 -18.07
C GLU A 327 -12.24 9.39 -18.36
N ASN A 328 -12.42 10.72 -18.26
CA ASN A 328 -11.43 11.70 -18.76
C ASN A 328 -10.12 11.65 -17.97
N GLU A 329 -10.20 11.56 -16.64
CA GLU A 329 -9.02 11.42 -15.78
C GLU A 329 -8.26 10.13 -16.10
N PHE A 330 -8.99 9.01 -16.22
CA PHE A 330 -8.41 7.72 -16.57
C PHE A 330 -7.74 7.77 -17.96
N LYS A 331 -8.40 8.35 -18.96
CA LYS A 331 -7.87 8.51 -20.33
C LYS A 331 -6.55 9.26 -20.35
N ALA A 332 -6.50 10.43 -19.69
CA ALA A 332 -5.30 11.25 -19.64
C ALA A 332 -4.14 10.51 -18.93
N ILE A 333 -4.46 9.77 -17.86
CA ILE A 333 -3.45 9.00 -17.13
C ILE A 333 -2.97 7.79 -17.93
N LEU A 334 -3.85 7.06 -18.62
CA LEU A 334 -3.48 5.94 -19.48
C LEU A 334 -2.54 6.41 -20.59
N GLU A 335 -2.88 7.51 -21.28
CA GLU A 335 -2.00 8.10 -22.29
C GLU A 335 -0.65 8.50 -21.71
N LYS A 336 -0.64 9.20 -20.56
CA LYS A 336 0.61 9.60 -19.92
C LYS A 336 1.49 8.38 -19.58
N THR A 337 0.89 7.33 -19.04
CA THR A 337 1.59 6.10 -18.63
C THR A 337 2.19 5.36 -19.82
N LEU A 338 1.61 5.51 -21.00
CA LEU A 338 2.08 4.90 -22.25
C LEU A 338 2.99 5.85 -23.07
N ASN A 339 3.18 7.11 -22.68
CA ASN A 339 4.09 8.04 -23.35
C ASN A 339 5.35 8.34 -22.51
N GLU A 340 5.48 7.71 -21.34
CA GLU A 340 6.67 7.72 -20.49
C GLU A 340 7.64 6.63 -20.96
#